data_AF-A0AAE3PKH8-F1
#
_entry.id   AF-A0AAE3PKH8-F1
#
_cell.length_a   1.000
_cell.length_b   1.000
_cell.length_c   1.000
_cell.angle_alpha   90.00
_cell.angle_beta   90.00
_cell.angle_gamma   90.00
#
_symmetry.space_group_name_H-M   'P 1'
#
loop_
_entity.id
_entity.type
_entity.pdbx_description
1 polymer ?
#
loop_
_entity_poly.entity_id
_entity_poly.type
_entity_poly.pdbx_seq_one_letter_code
_entity_poly.pdbx_strand_id
1 'polypeptide(L)'
;MAGVLERSLKRSTFIDIRGMLVTGTVAVGYLIIGGLLIAMNSPLAPESFLSLENDPYFYLSTAVASIFTIQATGSLILYKFLTGVEDQRSQFVILMSYIGLGFGGAALRFTLSQSLNFILNLL
;
A
#
# COMPACT_ATOMS: atom_id res chain seq x y z
N MET A 1 -24.35 17.41 -8.19
CA MET A 1 -23.71 16.07 -8.18
C MET A 1 -22.19 16.16 -8.15
N ALA A 2 -21.54 16.97 -8.99
CA ALA A 2 -20.07 17.13 -9.02
C ALA A 2 -19.44 17.45 -7.64
N GLY A 3 -20.00 18.41 -6.88
CA GLY A 3 -19.44 18.79 -5.58
C GLY A 3 -19.51 17.72 -4.47
N VAL A 4 -20.41 16.74 -4.58
CA VAL A 4 -20.47 15.62 -3.62
C VAL A 4 -19.40 14.58 -3.94
N LEU A 5 -19.17 14.32 -5.23
CA LEU A 5 -18.14 13.42 -5.72
C LEU A 5 -16.74 13.96 -5.37
N GLU A 6 -16.52 15.25 -5.58
CA GLU A 6 -15.26 15.93 -5.26
C GLU A 6 -14.94 15.86 -3.76
N ARG A 7 -15.93 16.14 -2.89
CA ARG A 7 -15.76 16.02 -1.43
C ARG A 7 -15.47 14.59 -0.99
N SER A 8 -16.15 13.62 -1.60
CA SER A 8 -15.97 12.21 -1.27
C SER A 8 -14.59 11.70 -1.69
N LEU A 9 -14.13 12.05 -2.89
CA LEU A 9 -12.78 11.73 -3.36
C LEU A 9 -11.72 12.41 -2.52
N LYS A 10 -11.89 13.70 -2.19
CA LYS A 10 -10.96 14.41 -1.31
C LYS A 10 -10.86 13.76 0.07
N ARG A 11 -11.99 13.31 0.63
CA ARG A 11 -12.03 12.61 1.91
C ARG A 11 -11.39 11.22 1.83
N SER A 12 -11.67 10.46 0.76
CA SER A 12 -11.04 9.15 0.52
C SER A 12 -9.54 9.32 0.41
N THR A 13 -9.06 10.17 -0.51
CA THR A 13 -7.63 10.44 -0.70
C THR A 13 -6.93 10.80 0.61
N PHE A 14 -7.55 11.59 1.49
CA PHE A 14 -6.93 11.95 2.76
C PHE A 14 -6.86 10.79 3.76
N ILE A 15 -7.91 9.99 3.85
CA ILE A 15 -7.93 8.77 4.68
C ILE A 15 -6.93 7.76 4.13
N ASP A 16 -6.92 7.57 2.81
CA ASP A 16 -6.10 6.59 2.12
C ASP A 16 -4.62 6.95 2.19
N ILE A 17 -4.25 8.23 2.06
CA ILE A 17 -2.87 8.69 2.27
C ILE A 17 -2.42 8.43 3.71
N ARG A 18 -3.28 8.70 4.71
CA ARG A 18 -2.94 8.41 6.11
C ARG A 18 -2.80 6.92 6.35
N GLY A 19 -3.71 6.11 5.82
CA GLY A 19 -3.66 4.66 5.86
C GLY A 19 -2.36 4.16 5.24
N MET A 20 -2.07 4.58 4.00
CA MET A 20 -0.84 4.26 3.27
C MET A 20 0.42 4.63 4.04
N LEU A 21 0.46 5.81 4.67
CA LEU A 21 1.61 6.23 5.48
C LEU A 21 1.79 5.32 6.69
N VAL A 22 0.73 5.07 7.46
CA VAL A 22 0.81 4.21 8.65
C VAL A 22 1.22 2.78 8.26
N THR A 23 0.53 2.18 7.29
CA THR A 23 0.76 0.79 6.89
C THR A 23 2.09 0.65 6.15
N GLY A 24 2.47 1.65 5.36
CA GLY A 24 3.76 1.72 4.69
C GLY A 24 4.91 1.85 5.68
N THR A 25 4.79 2.70 6.71
CA THR A 25 5.80 2.81 7.77
C THR A 25 5.94 1.50 8.54
N VAL A 26 4.85 0.80 8.84
CA VAL A 26 4.89 -0.51 9.49
C VAL A 26 5.59 -1.55 8.60
N ALA A 27 5.22 -1.63 7.32
CA ALA A 27 5.84 -2.56 6.38
C ALA A 27 7.35 -2.28 6.19
N VAL A 28 7.73 -1.01 6.00
CA VAL A 28 9.14 -0.62 5.88
C VAL A 28 9.89 -0.87 7.19
N GLY A 29 9.27 -0.58 8.34
CA GLY A 29 9.83 -0.89 9.65
C GLY A 29 10.12 -2.38 9.81
N TYR A 30 9.21 -3.25 9.37
CA TYR A 30 9.42 -4.70 9.36
C TYR A 30 10.62 -5.10 8.49
N LEU A 31 10.73 -4.54 7.27
CA LEU A 31 11.87 -4.81 6.38
C LEU A 31 13.21 -4.40 7.00
N ILE A 32 13.27 -3.22 7.61
CA ILE A 32 14.50 -2.68 8.21
C ILE A 32 14.88 -3.49 9.45
N ILE A 33 13.93 -3.69 10.38
CA ILE A 33 14.20 -4.39 11.64
C ILE A 33 14.51 -5.86 11.39
N GLY A 34 13.70 -6.54 10.58
CA GLY A 34 13.93 -7.95 10.23
C GLY A 34 15.25 -8.14 9.47
N GLY A 35 15.57 -7.24 8.53
CA GLY A 35 16.84 -7.26 7.81
C GLY A 35 18.05 -7.06 8.73
N LEU A 36 17.97 -6.14 9.69
CA LEU A 36 19.02 -5.93 10.69
C LEU A 36 19.19 -7.15 11.60
N LEU A 37 18.10 -7.77 12.06
CA LEU A 37 18.15 -8.96 12.90
C LEU A 37 18.83 -10.14 12.18
N ILE A 38 18.56 -10.31 10.88
CA ILE A 38 19.21 -11.33 10.06
C ILE A 38 20.68 -11.02 9.84
N ALA A 39 21.01 -9.76 9.52
CA ALA A 39 22.40 -9.34 9.33
C ALA A 39 23.26 -9.56 10.60
N MET A 40 22.64 -9.42 11.78
CA MET A 40 23.28 -9.66 13.07
C MET A 40 23.25 -11.13 13.52
N ASN A 41 22.65 -12.03 12.73
CA ASN A 41 22.39 -13.43 13.08
C ASN A 41 21.75 -13.59 14.47
N SER A 42 20.79 -12.70 14.75
CA SER A 42 20.12 -12.63 16.05
C SER A 42 19.14 -13.79 16.22
N PRO A 43 19.03 -14.39 17.43
CA PRO A 43 18.03 -15.42 17.71
C PRO A 43 16.57 -14.92 17.64
N LEU A 44 16.38 -13.59 17.59
CA LEU A 44 15.07 -12.96 17.41
C LEU A 44 14.71 -12.73 15.93
N ALA A 45 15.57 -13.12 14.99
CA ALA A 45 15.30 -12.98 13.57
C ALA A 45 14.09 -13.84 13.14
N PRO A 46 13.20 -13.33 12.27
CA PRO A 46 12.09 -14.13 11.76
C PRO A 46 12.63 -15.33 10.96
N GLU A 47 12.20 -16.55 11.31
CA GLU A 47 12.70 -17.78 10.67
C GLU A 47 12.43 -17.84 9.15
N SER A 48 11.31 -17.24 8.71
CA SER A 48 10.88 -17.22 7.31
C SER A 48 10.80 -15.80 6.73
N PHE A 49 11.70 -14.89 7.14
CA PHE A 49 11.66 -13.49 6.73
C PHE A 49 11.47 -13.29 5.21
N LEU A 50 10.48 -12.46 4.84
CA LEU A 50 10.09 -12.16 3.45
C LEU A 50 9.50 -13.33 2.66
N SER A 51 9.18 -14.44 3.32
CA SER A 51 8.50 -15.54 2.65
C SER A 51 7.07 -15.16 2.30
N LEU A 52 6.70 -15.30 1.02
CA LEU A 52 5.33 -15.07 0.58
C LEU A 52 4.35 -16.12 1.11
N GLU A 53 4.83 -17.25 1.63
CA GLU A 53 4.01 -18.37 2.10
C GLU A 53 4.08 -18.54 3.62
N ASN A 54 5.27 -18.36 4.20
CA ASN A 54 5.55 -18.74 5.59
C ASN A 54 5.68 -17.52 6.53
N ASP A 55 5.56 -16.30 6.02
CA ASP A 55 5.68 -15.07 6.83
C ASP A 55 4.37 -14.27 6.84
N PRO A 56 3.46 -14.56 7.80
CA PRO A 56 2.16 -13.89 7.90
C PRO A 56 2.27 -12.39 8.11
N TYR A 57 3.27 -11.95 8.85
CA TYR A 57 3.49 -10.52 9.04
C TYR A 57 3.86 -9.85 7.72
N PHE A 58 4.74 -10.46 6.92
CA PHE A 58 5.13 -9.92 5.63
C PHE A 58 3.98 -9.87 4.62
N TYR A 59 3.30 -10.99 4.34
CA TYR A 59 2.27 -10.98 3.30
C TYR A 59 1.03 -10.15 3.70
N LEU A 60 0.62 -10.15 4.97
CA LEU A 60 -0.52 -9.33 5.43
C LEU A 60 -0.20 -7.84 5.41
N SER A 61 0.94 -7.44 5.98
CA SER A 61 1.32 -6.02 6.03
C SER A 61 1.52 -5.46 4.62
N THR A 62 2.12 -6.24 3.72
CA THR A 62 2.29 -5.87 2.31
C THR A 62 0.96 -5.79 1.58
N ALA A 63 0.04 -6.73 1.80
CA ALA A 63 -1.30 -6.69 1.19
C ALA A 63 -2.08 -5.44 1.65
N VAL A 64 -2.10 -5.17 2.96
CA VAL A 64 -2.79 -4.00 3.52
C VAL A 64 -2.17 -2.70 3.00
N ALA A 65 -0.83 -2.57 3.03
CA ALA A 65 -0.15 -1.40 2.48
C ALA A 65 -0.43 -1.22 0.99
N SER A 66 -0.53 -2.32 0.24
CA SER A 66 -0.83 -2.30 -1.19
C SER A 66 -2.26 -1.84 -1.48
N ILE A 67 -3.25 -2.27 -0.69
CA ILE A 67 -4.65 -1.81 -0.79
C ILE A 67 -4.72 -0.29 -0.62
N PHE A 68 -4.13 0.23 0.46
CA PHE A 68 -4.12 1.68 0.69
C PHE A 68 -3.35 2.45 -0.38
N THR A 69 -2.25 1.88 -0.89
CA THR A 69 -1.49 2.50 -2.00
C THR A 69 -2.34 2.59 -3.27
N ILE A 70 -3.01 1.51 -3.67
CA ILE A 70 -3.91 1.49 -4.84
C ILE A 70 -5.06 2.49 -4.64
N GLN A 71 -5.67 2.49 -3.45
CA GLN A 71 -6.82 3.36 -3.16
C GLN A 71 -6.42 4.84 -3.15
N ALA A 72 -5.29 5.18 -2.52
CA ALA A 72 -4.77 6.54 -2.48
C ALA A 72 -4.41 7.04 -3.89
N THR A 73 -3.64 6.25 -4.64
CA THR A 73 -3.19 6.62 -5.99
C THR A 73 -4.33 6.67 -6.99
N GLY A 74 -5.26 5.71 -6.94
CA GLY A 74 -6.47 5.70 -7.78
C GLY A 74 -7.38 6.90 -7.49
N SER A 75 -7.61 7.21 -6.21
CA SER A 75 -8.41 8.38 -5.82
C SER A 75 -7.76 9.69 -6.25
N LEU A 76 -6.42 9.78 -6.22
CA LEU A 76 -5.68 10.95 -6.66
C LEU A 76 -5.78 11.14 -8.18
N ILE A 77 -5.63 10.06 -8.96
CA ILE A 77 -5.82 10.08 -10.42
C ILE A 77 -7.23 10.55 -10.76
N LEU A 78 -8.26 9.98 -10.14
CA LEU A 78 -9.66 10.36 -10.36
C LEU A 78 -9.93 11.81 -9.98
N TYR A 79 -9.40 12.26 -8.83
CA TYR A 79 -9.51 13.66 -8.40
C TYR A 79 -8.90 14.61 -9.43
N LYS A 80 -7.71 14.29 -9.95
CA LYS A 80 -7.04 15.12 -10.96
C LYS A 80 -7.74 15.11 -12.31
N PHE A 81 -8.37 14.01 -12.72
CA PHE A 81 -9.22 14.00 -13.91
C PHE A 81 -10.45 14.90 -13.75
N LEU A 82 -11.01 15.01 -12.55
CA LEU A 82 -12.17 15.87 -12.27
C LEU A 82 -11.82 17.36 -12.16
N THR A 83 -10.67 17.70 -11.56
CA THR A 83 -10.26 19.10 -11.36
C THR A 83 -9.48 19.70 -12.53
N GLY A 84 -9.18 18.92 -13.56
CA GLY A 84 -8.33 19.33 -14.67
C GLY A 84 -6.83 19.22 -14.37
N VAL A 85 -6.04 19.14 -15.44
CA VAL A 85 -4.58 18.96 -15.42
C VAL A 85 -3.93 20.12 -16.18
N GLU A 86 -3.89 21.29 -15.54
CA GLU A 86 -3.40 22.52 -16.19
C GLU A 86 -1.88 22.72 -16.01
N ASP A 87 -1.31 22.22 -14.91
CA ASP A 87 0.10 22.42 -14.56
C ASP A 87 0.99 21.20 -14.77
N GLN A 88 2.26 21.42 -15.13
CA GLN A 88 3.31 20.39 -15.19
C GLN A 88 3.46 19.63 -13.86
N ARG A 89 3.26 20.32 -12.73
CA ARG A 89 3.25 19.69 -11.40
C ARG A 89 2.12 18.67 -11.25
N SER A 90 0.94 18.97 -11.79
CA SER A 90 -0.20 18.05 -11.76
C SER A 90 0.05 16.83 -12.64
N GLN A 91 0.68 16.99 -13.81
CA GLN A 91 1.07 15.87 -14.68
C GLN A 91 2.07 14.94 -13.99
N PHE A 92 3.09 15.49 -13.32
CA PHE A 92 4.06 14.71 -12.56
C PHE A 92 3.40 13.90 -11.43
N VAL A 93 2.48 14.51 -10.70
CA VAL A 93 1.73 13.84 -9.62
C VAL A 93 0.88 12.69 -10.16
N ILE A 94 0.24 12.86 -11.32
CA ILE A 94 -0.52 11.79 -11.99
C ILE A 94 0.41 10.64 -12.40
N LEU A 95 1.57 10.94 -13.00
CA LEU A 95 2.56 9.94 -13.38
C LEU A 95 3.02 9.12 -12.16
N MET A 96 3.38 9.80 -11.07
CA MET A 96 3.76 9.12 -9.82
C MET A 96 2.63 8.29 -9.23
N SER A 97 1.38 8.74 -9.38
CA SER A 97 0.21 7.97 -8.95
C SER A 97 0.01 6.71 -9.80
N TYR A 98 0.23 6.76 -11.11
CA TYR A 98 0.19 5.56 -11.95
C TYR A 98 1.27 4.54 -11.59
N ILE A 99 2.49 5.01 -11.29
CA ILE A 99 3.59 4.15 -10.82
C ILE A 99 3.18 3.47 -9.51
N GLY A 100 2.67 4.25 -8.55
CA GLY A 100 2.21 3.72 -7.26
C GLY A 100 1.04 2.74 -7.42
N LEU A 101 0.11 3.00 -8.34
CA LEU A 101 -1.01 2.10 -8.65
C LEU A 101 -0.51 0.77 -9.24
N GLY A 102 0.47 0.82 -10.14
CA GLY A 102 1.12 -0.38 -10.70
C GLY A 102 1.87 -1.18 -9.64
N PHE A 103 2.66 -0.51 -8.79
CA PHE A 103 3.42 -1.15 -7.72
C PHE A 103 2.49 -1.78 -6.68
N GLY A 104 1.51 -1.03 -6.17
CA GLY A 104 0.52 -1.54 -5.23
C GLY A 104 -0.29 -2.69 -5.84
N GLY A 105 -0.71 -2.58 -7.10
CA GLY A 105 -1.42 -3.65 -7.80
C GLY A 105 -0.61 -4.94 -7.91
N ALA A 106 0.68 -4.83 -8.28
CA ALA A 106 1.57 -5.99 -8.37
C ALA A 106 1.82 -6.63 -7.00
N ALA A 107 2.15 -5.83 -5.98
CA ALA A 107 2.39 -6.31 -4.63
C ALA A 107 1.14 -6.98 -4.03
N LEU A 108 -0.04 -6.39 -4.24
CA LEU A 108 -1.31 -7.01 -3.83
C LEU A 108 -1.53 -8.34 -4.55
N ARG A 109 -1.28 -8.42 -5.86
CA ARG A 109 -1.46 -9.67 -6.62
C ARG A 109 -0.63 -10.84 -6.05
N PHE A 110 0.58 -10.59 -5.56
CA PHE A 110 1.42 -11.64 -4.96
C PHE A 110 0.99 -12.02 -3.54
N THR A 111 0.39 -11.09 -2.80
CA THR A 111 0.13 -11.26 -1.36
C THR A 111 -1.34 -11.55 -1.03
N LEU A 112 -2.26 -11.27 -1.96
CA LEU A 112 -3.70 -11.35 -1.74
C LEU A 112 -4.17 -12.76 -1.43
N SER A 113 -3.79 -13.76 -2.22
CA SER A 113 -4.26 -15.14 -2.04
C SER A 113 -3.88 -15.68 -0.67
N GLN A 114 -2.64 -15.46 -0.25
CA GLN A 114 -2.15 -15.93 1.05
C GLN A 114 -2.76 -15.15 2.21
N SER A 115 -2.93 -13.84 2.05
CA SER A 115 -3.61 -13.00 3.04
C SER A 115 -5.07 -13.43 3.25
N LEU A 116 -5.80 -13.71 2.16
CA LEU A 116 -7.19 -14.17 2.24
C LEU A 116 -7.28 -15.55 2.89
N ASN A 117 -6.42 -16.50 2.49
CA ASN A 117 -6.39 -17.83 3.09
C ASN A 117 -6.11 -17.75 4.60
N PHE A 118 -5.15 -16.92 5.01
CA PHE A 118 -4.85 -16.72 6.42
C PHE A 118 -6.05 -16.16 7.21
N ILE A 119 -6.70 -15.12 6.69
CA ILE A 119 -7.86 -14.49 7.33
C ILE A 119 -9.04 -15.49 7.43
N LEU A 120 -9.31 -16.23 6.36
CA LEU A 120 -10.40 -17.21 6.33
C LEU A 120 -10.17 -18.39 7.27
N ASN A 121 -8.92 -18.82 7.46
CA ASN A 121 -8.58 -19.87 8.42
C ASN A 121 -8.63 -19.40 9.89
N LEU A 122 -8.71 -18.09 10.12
CA LEU A 122 -8.75 -17.49 11.46
C LEU A 122 -10.20 -17.21 11.94
N LEU A 123 -11.17 -17.22 11.02
CA LEU A 123 -12.61 -17.07 11.25
C LEU A 123 -13.29 -18.42 11.52
#